data_AF-A0A3G2LIZ6-F1
#
_entry.id   AF-A0A3G2LIZ6-F1
#
_cell.length_a   1.000
_cell.length_b   1.000
_cell.length_c   1.000
_cell.angle_alpha   90.00
_cell.angle_beta   90.00
_cell.angle_gamma   90.00
#
_symmetry.space_group_name_H-M   'P 1'
#
loop_
_entity.id
_entity.type
_entity.pdbx_description
1 polymer ?
#
loop_
_entity_poly.entity_id
_entity_poly.type
_entity_poly.pdbx_seq_one_letter_code
_entity_poly.pdbx_strand_id
1 'polypeptide(L)'
;HGKCGEDGAIQGLFELSGIPYVGCDIQSSAACMDKSLAYILTKNAGIAVPEFQMIEKGDKPEARTLTYPVFVKPARSGSSFGVTKVNSTEELNAAIEAAGQYDGKILIEQAISGCEVGCAVMGNEDDLIVGEVDNI
;
A
#
# COMPACT_ATOMS: atom_id res chain seq x y z
N HIS A 1 4.30 -9.53 10.12
CA HIS A 1 3.55 -8.37 9.60
C HIS A 1 4.47 -7.18 9.42
N GLY A 2 4.22 -6.39 8.38
CA GLY A 2 4.96 -5.20 8.02
C GLY A 2 6.40 -5.47 7.59
N LYS A 3 7.28 -4.50 7.87
CA LYS A 3 8.70 -4.54 7.56
C LYS A 3 9.36 -5.81 8.10
N CYS A 4 10.25 -6.38 7.30
CA CYS A 4 10.92 -7.65 7.50
C CYS A 4 10.03 -8.91 7.51
N GLY A 5 8.70 -8.77 7.41
CA GLY A 5 7.77 -9.90 7.45
C GLY A 5 6.96 -10.10 6.16
N GLU A 6 6.49 -9.01 5.56
CA GLU A 6 5.63 -8.99 4.37
C GLU A 6 6.30 -8.28 3.19
N ASP A 7 7.55 -7.87 3.33
CA ASP A 7 8.32 -7.09 2.35
C ASP A 7 9.34 -7.91 1.55
N GLY A 8 9.33 -9.23 1.71
CA GLY A 8 10.24 -10.16 1.03
C GLY A 8 11.53 -10.47 1.81
N ALA A 9 11.82 -9.79 2.92
CA ALA A 9 13.08 -10.00 3.63
C ALA A 9 13.18 -11.40 4.27
N ILE A 10 12.16 -11.82 5.01
CA ILE A 10 12.14 -13.15 5.64
C ILE A 10 11.95 -14.25 4.59
N GLN A 11 11.18 -13.98 3.54
CA GLN A 11 11.02 -14.85 2.39
C GLN A 11 12.38 -15.12 1.73
N GLY A 12 13.25 -14.11 1.62
CA GLY A 12 14.62 -14.27 1.13
C GLY A 12 15.44 -15.27 1.95
N LEU A 13 15.29 -15.28 3.27
CA LEU A 13 15.93 -16.29 4.11
C LEU A 13 15.33 -17.69 3.87
N PHE A 14 14.02 -17.79 3.70
CA PHE A 14 13.37 -19.07 3.41
C PHE A 14 13.81 -19.65 2.06
N GLU A 15 13.89 -18.82 1.01
CA GLU A 15 14.41 -19.22 -0.30
C GLU A 15 15.85 -19.76 -0.19
N LEU A 16 16.73 -19.05 0.51
CA LEU A 16 18.12 -19.49 0.72
C LEU A 16 18.21 -20.80 1.50
N SER A 17 17.30 -21.03 2.44
CA SER A 17 17.28 -22.23 3.27
C SER A 17 16.78 -23.48 2.54
N GLY A 18 16.01 -23.31 1.46
CA GLY A 18 15.31 -24.40 0.77
C GLY A 18 14.20 -25.06 1.60
N ILE A 19 13.82 -24.48 2.74
CA ILE A 19 12.73 -24.97 3.59
C ILE A 19 11.40 -24.46 3.00
N PRO A 20 10.41 -25.35 2.75
CA PRO A 20 9.07 -24.93 2.37
C PRO A 20 8.44 -24.01 3.41
N TYR A 21 7.78 -22.93 2.96
CA TYR A 21 7.15 -21.95 3.82
C TYR A 21 5.74 -21.58 3.33
N VAL A 22 4.93 -21.03 4.24
CA VAL A 22 3.55 -20.62 3.96
C VAL A 22 3.53 -19.21 3.40
N GLY A 23 2.67 -18.98 2.40
CA GLY A 23 2.30 -17.65 1.93
C GLY A 23 3.01 -17.20 0.66
N CYS A 24 3.14 -15.88 0.52
CA CYS A 24 3.67 -15.22 -0.66
C CYS A 24 5.20 -15.34 -0.77
N ASP A 25 5.70 -15.42 -2.00
CA ASP A 25 7.13 -15.39 -2.32
C ASP A 25 7.75 -14.00 -2.12
N ILE A 26 9.05 -13.84 -2.42
CA ILE A 26 9.76 -12.56 -2.32
C ILE A 26 9.10 -11.49 -3.21
N GLN A 27 8.81 -11.82 -4.47
CA GLN A 27 8.37 -10.84 -5.46
C GLN A 27 6.96 -10.32 -5.14
N SER A 28 6.02 -11.21 -4.88
CA SER A 28 4.64 -10.87 -4.52
C SER A 28 4.58 -10.15 -3.19
N SER A 29 5.40 -10.53 -2.20
CA SER A 29 5.52 -9.81 -0.93
C SER A 29 6.00 -8.38 -1.15
N ALA A 30 7.10 -8.17 -1.88
CA ALA A 30 7.62 -6.84 -2.18
C ALA A 30 6.62 -5.98 -2.98
N ALA A 31 5.94 -6.58 -3.96
CA ALA A 31 4.94 -5.92 -4.79
C ALA A 31 3.72 -5.46 -3.99
N CYS A 32 3.21 -6.30 -3.07
CA CYS A 32 2.06 -5.98 -2.24
C CYS A 32 2.42 -5.04 -1.08
N MET A 33 3.67 -5.05 -0.61
CA MET A 33 4.10 -4.15 0.47
C MET A 33 4.19 -2.70 0.02
N ASP A 34 4.73 -2.43 -1.18
CA ASP A 34 4.73 -1.10 -1.77
C ASP A 34 3.41 -0.84 -2.51
N LYS A 35 2.50 -0.08 -1.89
CA LYS A 35 1.18 0.22 -2.46
C LYS A 35 1.24 0.84 -3.85
N SER A 36 2.28 1.64 -4.15
CA SER A 36 2.42 2.22 -5.49
C SER A 36 2.78 1.17 -6.53
N LEU A 37 3.60 0.18 -6.17
CA LEU A 37 3.91 -0.95 -7.05
C LEU A 37 2.68 -1.85 -7.24
N ALA A 38 1.95 -2.13 -6.15
CA ALA A 38 0.67 -2.82 -6.22
C ALA A 38 -0.30 -2.11 -7.18
N TYR A 39 -0.43 -0.78 -7.09
CA TYR A 39 -1.31 -0.04 -8.00
C TYR A 39 -0.85 -0.07 -9.45
N ILE A 40 0.45 0.02 -9.72
CA ILE A 40 0.99 -0.09 -11.08
C ILE A 40 0.65 -1.45 -11.69
N LEU A 41 0.89 -2.54 -10.96
CA LEU A 41 0.62 -3.90 -11.43
C LEU A 41 -0.88 -4.15 -11.62
N THR A 42 -1.70 -3.75 -10.66
CA THR A 42 -3.16 -3.89 -10.69
C THR A 42 -3.78 -3.07 -11.83
N LYS A 43 -3.33 -1.83 -12.04
CA LYS A 43 -3.76 -0.98 -13.16
C LYS A 43 -3.35 -1.59 -14.51
N ASN A 44 -2.14 -2.14 -14.61
CA ASN A 44 -1.68 -2.83 -15.82
C ASN A 44 -2.51 -4.10 -16.13
N ALA A 45 -3.04 -4.76 -15.10
CA ALA A 45 -3.97 -5.88 -15.24
C ALA A 45 -5.41 -5.44 -15.58
N GLY A 46 -5.68 -4.15 -15.75
CA GLY A 46 -7.00 -3.61 -16.09
C GLY A 46 -7.96 -3.46 -14.91
N ILE A 47 -7.45 -3.54 -13.67
CA ILE A 47 -8.24 -3.37 -12.45
C ILE A 47 -8.13 -1.92 -11.97
N ALA A 48 -9.25 -1.35 -11.52
CA ALA A 48 -9.31 0.01 -11.02
C ALA A 48 -8.46 0.19 -9.75
N VAL A 49 -7.76 1.32 -9.67
CA VAL A 49 -6.96 1.75 -8.51
C VAL A 49 -7.24 3.24 -8.25
N PRO A 50 -7.01 3.75 -7.03
CA PRO A 50 -7.09 5.19 -6.79
C PRO A 50 -6.12 5.95 -7.70
N GLU A 51 -6.48 7.15 -8.12
CA GLU A 51 -5.48 8.06 -8.69
C GLU A 51 -4.51 8.48 -7.59
N PHE A 52 -3.21 8.42 -7.88
CA PHE A 52 -2.17 8.58 -6.86
C PHE A 52 -0.94 9.31 -7.39
N GLN A 53 -0.21 9.94 -6.46
CA GLN A 53 1.10 10.54 -6.69
C GLN A 53 2.10 9.97 -5.68
N MET A 54 3.28 9.59 -6.17
CA MET A 54 4.43 9.23 -5.33
C MET A 54 5.30 10.46 -5.11
N ILE A 55 5.74 10.65 -3.87
CA ILE A 55 6.73 11.66 -3.50
C ILE A 55 7.75 11.05 -2.54
N GLU A 56 8.92 11.67 -2.43
CA GLU A 56 9.91 11.34 -1.42
C GLU A 56 9.78 12.28 -0.20
N LYS A 57 10.28 11.83 0.94
CA LYS A 57 10.32 12.62 2.16
C LYS A 57 11.13 13.89 1.94
N GLY A 58 10.52 15.04 2.26
CA GLY A 58 11.10 16.36 2.06
C GLY A 58 10.67 17.04 0.75
N ASP A 59 10.00 16.30 -0.15
CA ASP A 59 9.35 16.90 -1.31
C ASP A 59 8.22 17.84 -0.90
N LYS A 60 8.00 18.86 -1.74
CA LYS A 60 6.92 19.84 -1.57
C LYS A 60 6.04 19.81 -2.81
N PRO A 61 5.08 18.87 -2.90
CA PRO A 61 4.18 18.79 -4.04
C PRO A 61 3.34 20.07 -4.15
N GLU A 62 2.94 20.42 -5.37
CA GLU A 62 2.07 21.56 -5.62
C GLU A 62 0.66 21.29 -5.06
N ALA A 63 0.43 21.65 -3.79
CA ALA A 63 -0.81 21.33 -3.08
C ALA A 63 -2.09 21.76 -3.82
N ARG A 64 -2.01 22.82 -4.65
CA ARG A 64 -3.15 23.36 -5.41
C ARG A 64 -3.57 22.50 -6.60
N THR A 65 -2.75 21.57 -7.06
CA THR A 65 -3.10 20.68 -8.18
C THR A 65 -3.86 19.44 -7.72
N LEU A 66 -3.92 19.19 -6.41
CA LEU A 66 -4.65 18.07 -5.83
C LEU A 66 -6.14 18.43 -5.68
N THR A 67 -7.00 17.44 -5.92
CA THR A 67 -8.44 17.57 -5.62
C THR A 67 -8.68 16.96 -4.24
N TYR A 68 -9.15 17.75 -3.29
CA TYR A 68 -9.38 17.28 -1.90
C TYR A 68 -10.78 16.66 -1.73
N PRO A 69 -10.96 15.70 -0.79
CA PRO A 69 -9.96 15.18 0.13
C PRO A 69 -9.01 14.16 -0.52
N VAL A 70 -7.79 14.07 0.04
CA VAL A 70 -6.78 13.07 -0.31
C VAL A 70 -6.35 12.29 0.92
N PHE A 71 -5.81 11.08 0.73
CA PHE A 71 -5.12 10.33 1.77
C PHE A 71 -3.61 10.42 1.56
N VAL A 72 -2.88 10.78 2.61
CA VAL A 72 -1.41 10.75 2.62
C VAL A 72 -0.99 9.57 3.49
N LYS A 73 -0.12 8.71 2.96
CA LYS A 73 0.31 7.48 3.65
C LYS A 73 1.74 7.07 3.28
N PRO A 74 2.45 6.32 4.14
CA PRO A 74 3.71 5.71 3.75
C PRO A 74 3.47 4.62 2.69
N ALA A 75 4.34 4.54 1.69
CA ALA A 75 4.21 3.53 0.64
C ALA A 75 4.27 2.10 1.19
N ARG A 76 5.24 1.83 2.09
CA ARG A 76 5.53 0.51 2.68
C ARG A 76 5.31 0.48 4.19
N SER A 77 4.06 0.65 4.60
CA SER A 77 3.61 0.50 6.00
C SER A 77 2.21 -0.12 6.08
N GLY A 78 1.81 -0.60 7.25
CA GLY A 78 0.52 -1.23 7.54
C GLY A 78 -0.13 -0.70 8.81
N SER A 79 -1.27 -1.28 9.20
CA SER A 79 -2.01 -0.94 10.44
C SER A 79 -2.35 0.54 10.60
N SER A 80 -2.58 1.22 9.47
CA SER A 80 -2.87 2.66 9.39
C SER A 80 -1.80 3.59 10.00
N PHE A 81 -0.60 3.09 10.28
CA PHE A 81 0.49 3.92 10.76
C PHE A 81 0.90 4.95 9.70
N GLY A 82 0.83 6.23 10.07
CA GLY A 82 1.16 7.36 9.19
C GLY A 82 0.11 7.68 8.13
N VAL A 83 -1.08 7.09 8.18
CA VAL A 83 -2.18 7.41 7.25
C VAL A 83 -2.95 8.62 7.78
N THR A 84 -3.11 9.64 6.94
CA THR A 84 -3.87 10.85 7.27
C THR A 84 -4.83 11.19 6.12
N LYS A 85 -6.11 11.41 6.45
CA LYS A 85 -7.06 12.03 5.52
C LYS A 85 -6.89 13.54 5.60
N VAL A 86 -6.55 14.15 4.47
CA VAL A 86 -6.25 15.57 4.33
C VAL A 86 -7.42 16.21 3.57
N ASN A 87 -8.07 17.19 4.19
CA ASN A 87 -9.26 17.84 3.61
C ASN A 87 -8.95 19.16 2.91
N SER A 88 -7.78 19.74 3.15
CA SER A 88 -7.35 21.00 2.54
C SER A 88 -5.84 21.10 2.38
N THR A 89 -5.39 22.13 1.66
CA THR A 89 -3.98 22.39 1.37
C THR A 89 -3.12 22.64 2.61
N GLU A 90 -3.72 23.18 3.68
CA GLU A 90 -3.02 23.57 4.91
C GLU A 90 -2.56 22.35 5.73
N GLU A 91 -3.30 21.24 5.63
CA GLU A 91 -3.06 19.99 6.35
C GLU A 91 -2.00 19.12 5.65
N LEU A 92 -1.73 19.35 4.37
CA LEU A 92 -0.94 18.45 3.52
C LEU A 92 0.49 18.26 4.04
N ASN A 93 1.20 19.34 4.34
CA ASN A 93 2.60 19.26 4.77
C ASN A 93 2.76 18.48 6.08
N ALA A 94 1.84 18.67 7.04
CA ALA A 94 1.86 17.95 8.30
C ALA A 94 1.63 16.44 8.09
N ALA A 95 0.73 16.08 7.17
CA ALA A 95 0.46 14.70 6.81
C ALA A 95 1.64 14.03 6.10
N ILE A 96 2.35 14.76 5.22
CA ILE A 96 3.57 14.28 4.55
C ILE A 96 4.67 14.00 5.60
N GLU A 97 4.91 14.93 6.53
CA GLU A 97 5.91 14.72 7.58
C GLU A 97 5.55 13.51 8.47
N ALA A 98 4.28 13.35 8.82
CA ALA A 98 3.80 12.20 9.60
C ALA A 98 4.02 10.86 8.86
N ALA A 99 3.67 10.79 7.57
CA ALA A 99 3.96 9.60 6.74
C ALA A 99 5.47 9.34 6.61
N GLY A 100 6.26 10.41 6.49
CA GLY A 100 7.72 10.42 6.41
C GLY A 100 8.44 9.90 7.65
N GLN A 101 7.74 9.68 8.77
CA GLN A 101 8.30 9.00 9.94
C GLN A 101 8.42 7.47 9.73
N TYR A 102 7.62 6.91 8.83
CA TYR A 102 7.51 5.47 8.63
C TYR A 102 8.16 5.00 7.32
N ASP A 103 8.16 5.83 6.28
CA ASP A 103 8.79 5.52 4.99
C ASP A 103 9.36 6.79 4.34
N GLY A 104 10.50 6.66 3.66
CA GLY A 104 11.05 7.73 2.82
C GLY A 104 10.18 7.98 1.60
N LYS A 105 9.48 6.95 1.11
CA LYS A 105 8.54 7.05 -0.01
C LYS A 105 7.11 7.19 0.50
N ILE A 106 6.42 8.21 0.02
CA ILE A 106 5.08 8.61 0.48
C ILE A 106 4.13 8.58 -0.72
N LEU A 107 2.88 8.18 -0.45
CA LEU A 107 1.81 8.08 -1.41
C LEU A 107 0.69 9.07 -1.05
N ILE A 108 0.29 9.89 -2.01
CA ILE A 108 -0.88 10.76 -1.93
C ILE A 108 -1.95 10.19 -2.86
N GLU A 109 -3.11 9.82 -2.32
CA GLU A 109 -4.19 9.17 -3.06
C GLU A 109 -5.46 10.00 -3.04
N GLN A 110 -6.15 10.04 -4.18
CA GLN A 110 -7.48 10.60 -4.24
C GLN A 110 -8.43 9.80 -3.35
N ALA A 111 -9.21 10.48 -2.51
CA ALA A 111 -10.20 9.79 -1.69
C ALA A 111 -11.26 9.12 -2.57
N ILE A 112 -11.51 7.84 -2.32
CA ILE A 112 -12.55 7.06 -2.98
C ILE A 112 -13.80 7.09 -2.10
N SER A 113 -14.95 7.42 -2.71
CA SER A 113 -16.25 7.37 -2.04
C SER A 113 -16.85 5.97 -2.09
N GLY A 114 -17.38 5.49 -0.98
CA GLY A 114 -18.02 4.19 -0.90
C GLY A 114 -17.92 3.60 0.51
N CYS A 115 -18.12 2.30 0.62
CA CYS A 115 -17.73 1.52 1.78
C CYS A 115 -16.48 0.68 1.44
N GLU A 116 -15.68 0.37 2.44
CA GLU A 116 -14.55 -0.53 2.29
C GLU A 116 -15.04 -1.97 2.46
N VAL A 117 -14.60 -2.85 1.56
CA VAL A 117 -14.94 -4.27 1.58
C VAL A 117 -13.67 -5.12 1.48
N GLY A 118 -13.63 -6.20 2.26
CA GLY A 118 -12.53 -7.16 2.30
C GLY A 118 -12.93 -8.51 1.70
N CYS A 119 -11.93 -9.25 1.18
CA CYS A 119 -12.11 -10.62 0.74
C CYS A 119 -10.85 -11.43 1.04
N ALA A 120 -10.97 -12.46 1.86
CA ALA A 120 -9.88 -13.39 2.16
C ALA A 120 -9.72 -14.41 1.02
N VAL A 121 -8.49 -14.61 0.56
CA VAL A 121 -8.13 -15.57 -0.49
C VAL A 121 -7.14 -16.59 0.08
N MET A 122 -7.35 -17.87 -0.22
CA MET A 122 -6.43 -18.95 0.13
C MET A 122 -6.28 -19.93 -1.04
N GLY A 123 -5.07 -20.39 -1.32
CA GLY A 123 -4.79 -21.31 -2.41
C GLY A 123 -3.48 -20.98 -3.11
N ASN A 124 -3.17 -21.74 -4.16
CA ASN A 124 -1.98 -21.55 -4.99
C ASN A 124 -2.40 -21.43 -6.45
N GLU A 125 -1.74 -20.54 -7.20
CA GLU A 125 -1.95 -20.35 -8.64
C GLU A 125 -3.45 -20.24 -9.00
N ASP A 126 -3.97 -21.18 -9.77
CA ASP A 126 -5.36 -21.18 -10.25
C ASP A 126 -6.35 -21.92 -9.31
N ASP A 127 -5.86 -22.60 -8.28
CA ASP A 127 -6.69 -23.31 -7.28
C ASP A 127 -6.93 -22.43 -6.05
N LEU A 128 -7.86 -21.48 -6.19
CA LEU A 128 -8.16 -20.47 -5.19
C LEU A 128 -9.55 -20.67 -4.60
N ILE A 129 -9.63 -20.54 -3.27
CA ILE A 129 -10.88 -20.41 -2.53
C ILE A 129 -10.97 -19.05 -1.86
N VAL A 130 -12.21 -18.55 -1.73
CA VAL A 130 -12.50 -17.25 -1.12
C VAL A 130 -13.40 -17.41 0.10
N GLY A 131 -13.16 -16.59 1.11
CA GLY A 131 -14.06 -16.44 2.24
C GLY A 131 -15.28 -15.58 1.92
N GLU A 132 -16.18 -15.45 2.89
CA GLU A 132 -17.26 -14.47 2.84
C GLU A 132 -16.68 -13.04 2.78
N VAL A 133 -17.36 -12.16 2.05
CA VAL A 133 -17.00 -10.73 1.95
C VAL A 133 -17.46 -10.01 3.21
N ASP A 134 -16.59 -9.18 3.77
CA ASP A 134 -16.87 -8.35 4.95
C ASP A 134 -16.72 -6.86 4.65
N ASN A 135 -17.38 -6.02 5.47
CA ASN A 135 -17.12 -4.58 5.49
C ASN A 135 -15.99 -4.31 6.49
N ILE A 136 -15.00 -3.53 6.07
CA ILE A 136 -13.80 -3.20 6.86
C ILE A 136 -13.75 -1.73 7.28
#